data_AF-D3U105-F1
#
_entry.id   AF-D3U105-F1
#
_cell.length_a   1.000
_cell.length_b   1.000
_cell.length_c   1.000
_cell.angle_alpha   90.00
_cell.angle_beta   90.00
_cell.angle_gamma   90.00
#
_symmetry.space_group_name_H-M   'P 1'
#
loop_
_entity.id
_entity.type
_entity.pdbx_description
1 polymer ?
#
loop_
_entity_poly.entity_id
_entity_poly.type
_entity_poly.pdbx_seq_one_letter_code
_entity_poly.pdbx_strand_id
1 'polypeptide(L)'
;MEKKPYEIKIIQKKAKYHPDPTIVFNHICGSQKQTLLLETAEINKKNDLESIMIIDAALRISSERNHSVQLTALSKNGENILSILKSNLKQKVQMFIQDTSIRLEFPHFQKNLDEDKKIFSLSIFDTFRFIMKFFKNRNKVQKAMFFGGLFSYDLISNFELLPKLKKTQKCPHFCFYLAETLLIVDHQKKTCLIQNSLFTKNSHEQMRVEKRGREIQKKLEASLNSIPVRQEVKNSMLTANMSDEQYCSIIKKLQILIRKGEIFQVVPSRKFFLPCSNPLSAYQKLKKSNPSPYMFFMQDKDFTLFGASPESSLKYDDTTRQVE
;
A
#
# COMPACT_ATOMS: atom_id res chain seq x y z
N MET A 1 24.36 18.47 17.34
CA MET A 1 23.19 18.32 18.23
C MET A 1 22.06 17.64 17.46
N GLU A 2 21.78 16.36 17.71
CA GLU A 2 20.61 15.71 17.13
C GLU A 2 19.34 16.39 17.67
N LYS A 3 18.54 17.01 16.79
CA LYS A 3 17.23 17.57 17.16
C LYS A 3 16.37 16.45 17.76
N LYS A 4 15.75 16.70 18.93
CA LYS A 4 14.79 15.78 19.53
C LYS A 4 13.74 15.35 18.48
N PRO A 5 13.42 14.06 18.36
CA PRO A 5 12.47 13.60 17.35
C PRO A 5 11.09 14.21 17.58
N TYR A 6 10.37 14.44 16.48
CA TYR A 6 9.00 14.94 16.49
C TYR A 6 8.07 13.85 17.04
N GLU A 7 7.07 14.26 17.80
CA GLU A 7 6.10 13.34 18.41
C GLU A 7 4.84 13.26 17.56
N ILE A 8 4.36 12.05 17.33
CA ILE A 8 3.09 11.82 16.63
C ILE A 8 1.98 11.93 17.67
N LYS A 9 1.03 12.85 17.45
CA LYS A 9 -0.18 12.92 18.27
C LYS A 9 -1.22 11.98 17.67
N ILE A 10 -1.70 11.03 18.46
CA ILE A 10 -2.72 10.07 18.04
C ILE A 10 -4.04 10.42 18.71
N ILE A 11 -5.10 10.45 17.92
CA ILE A 11 -6.47 10.70 18.39
C ILE A 11 -7.30 9.48 18.02
N GLN A 12 -7.90 8.84 19.02
CA GLN A 12 -8.69 7.63 18.87
C GLN A 12 -10.14 7.88 19.26
N LYS A 13 -11.07 7.34 18.47
CA LYS A 13 -12.51 7.37 18.73
C LYS A 13 -13.12 6.02 18.38
N LYS A 14 -13.97 5.49 19.26
CA LYS A 14 -14.80 4.33 18.94
C LYS A 14 -15.85 4.74 17.92
N ALA A 15 -16.19 3.84 17.02
CA ALA A 15 -17.26 4.00 16.04
C ALA A 15 -18.17 2.76 16.02
N LYS A 16 -19.33 2.90 15.39
CA LYS A 16 -20.27 1.79 15.21
C LYS A 16 -19.59 0.68 14.39
N TYR A 17 -19.64 -0.54 14.91
CA TYR A 17 -19.19 -1.72 14.18
C TYR A 17 -20.17 -2.07 13.06
N HIS A 18 -19.62 -2.46 11.91
CA HIS A 18 -20.36 -2.97 10.77
C HIS A 18 -19.66 -4.21 10.23
N PRO A 19 -20.40 -5.28 9.90
CA PRO A 19 -19.81 -6.57 9.52
C PRO A 19 -19.32 -6.63 8.07
N ASP A 20 -19.68 -5.68 7.20
CA ASP A 20 -19.23 -5.64 5.80
C ASP A 20 -18.25 -4.46 5.58
N PRO A 21 -16.92 -4.71 5.65
CA PRO A 21 -15.89 -3.72 5.37
C PRO A 21 -15.99 -3.08 3.98
N THR A 22 -16.45 -3.83 2.97
CA THR A 22 -16.54 -3.34 1.60
C THR A 22 -17.62 -2.26 1.48
N ILE A 23 -18.78 -2.45 2.13
CA ILE A 23 -19.86 -1.44 2.17
C ILE A 23 -19.41 -0.22 2.97
N VAL A 24 -18.73 -0.42 4.09
CA VAL A 24 -18.17 0.68 4.89
C VAL A 24 -17.17 1.50 4.06
N PHE A 25 -16.25 0.83 3.36
CA PHE A 25 -15.27 1.47 2.48
C PHE A 25 -15.95 2.27 1.37
N ASN A 26 -16.97 1.71 0.70
CA ASN A 26 -17.79 2.43 -0.27
C ASN A 26 -18.44 3.69 0.32
N HIS A 27 -19.06 3.55 1.49
CA HIS A 27 -19.81 4.63 2.13
C HIS A 27 -18.90 5.79 2.58
N ILE A 28 -17.70 5.49 3.06
CA ILE A 28 -16.77 6.51 3.56
C ILE A 28 -15.89 7.08 2.43
N CYS A 29 -15.27 6.21 1.62
CA CYS A 29 -14.27 6.59 0.62
C CYS A 29 -14.88 6.84 -0.77
N GLY A 30 -15.90 6.08 -1.17
CA GLY A 30 -16.49 6.18 -2.51
C GLY A 30 -15.44 6.16 -3.63
N SER A 31 -15.43 7.19 -4.48
CA SER A 31 -14.47 7.35 -5.58
C SER A 31 -13.15 8.05 -5.18
N GLN A 32 -12.96 8.40 -3.90
CA GLN A 32 -11.76 9.06 -3.38
C GLN A 32 -10.51 8.22 -3.66
N LYS A 33 -9.49 8.86 -4.23
CA LYS A 33 -8.19 8.23 -4.52
C LYS A 33 -7.30 8.21 -3.28
N GLN A 34 -6.21 7.44 -3.36
CA GLN A 34 -5.26 7.20 -2.26
C GLN A 34 -5.91 6.57 -1.03
N THR A 35 -6.85 5.67 -1.27
CA THR A 35 -7.54 4.88 -0.25
C THR A 35 -7.16 3.42 -0.38
N LEU A 36 -7.17 2.71 0.74
CA LEU A 36 -6.77 1.30 0.81
C LEU A 36 -7.65 0.57 1.81
N LEU A 37 -8.11 -0.61 1.43
CA LEU A 37 -8.76 -1.59 2.29
C LEU A 37 -7.90 -2.86 2.30
N LEU A 38 -7.51 -3.28 3.49
CA LEU A 38 -6.84 -4.55 3.75
C LEU A 38 -7.75 -5.37 4.67
N GLU A 39 -8.02 -6.62 4.30
CA GLU A 39 -8.85 -7.53 5.06
C GLU A 39 -8.10 -8.84 5.29
N THR A 40 -8.17 -9.33 6.52
CA THR A 40 -7.57 -10.60 6.92
C THR A 40 -8.63 -11.59 7.38
N ALA A 41 -8.44 -12.86 7.05
CA ALA A 41 -9.30 -13.95 7.48
C ALA A 41 -8.47 -15.17 7.91
N GLU A 42 -9.03 -16.01 8.79
CA GLU A 42 -8.37 -17.27 9.18
C GLU A 42 -8.27 -18.23 7.98
N ILE A 43 -7.12 -18.87 7.81
CA ILE A 43 -6.86 -19.81 6.70
C ILE A 43 -7.86 -20.98 6.72
N ASN A 44 -8.09 -21.58 7.90
CA ASN A 44 -8.87 -22.81 8.03
C ASN A 44 -10.37 -22.56 8.19
N LYS A 45 -10.77 -21.61 9.04
CA LYS A 45 -12.19 -21.34 9.33
C LYS A 45 -12.77 -20.21 8.49
N LYS A 46 -11.95 -19.47 7.73
CA LYS A 46 -12.36 -18.31 6.92
C LYS A 46 -13.13 -17.25 7.73
N ASN A 47 -12.92 -17.21 9.04
CA ASN A 47 -13.47 -16.17 9.89
C ASN A 47 -12.72 -14.87 9.63
N ASP A 48 -13.43 -13.79 9.34
CA ASP A 48 -12.85 -12.46 9.22
C ASP A 48 -12.17 -12.08 10.56
N LEU A 49 -10.93 -11.59 10.51
CA LEU A 49 -10.10 -11.27 11.68
C LEU A 49 -10.06 -9.76 11.93
N GLU A 50 -9.35 -9.05 11.06
CA GLU A 50 -9.20 -7.60 11.11
C GLU A 50 -9.36 -7.01 9.70
N SER A 51 -10.05 -5.87 9.62
CA SER A 51 -10.03 -5.01 8.44
C SER A 51 -9.43 -3.66 8.77
N ILE A 52 -8.48 -3.22 7.97
CA ILE A 52 -7.80 -1.93 8.10
C ILE A 52 -8.11 -1.11 6.86
N MET A 53 -8.56 0.12 7.05
CA MET A 53 -8.82 1.06 5.96
C MET A 53 -8.00 2.32 6.14
N ILE A 54 -7.22 2.68 5.12
CA ILE A 54 -6.69 4.03 4.97
C ILE A 54 -7.79 4.86 4.31
N ILE A 55 -8.49 5.66 5.12
CA ILE A 55 -9.57 6.53 4.69
C ILE A 55 -9.03 7.82 4.10
N ASP A 56 -8.06 8.43 4.78
CA ASP A 56 -7.36 9.61 4.34
C ASP A 56 -5.85 9.35 4.48
N ALA A 57 -5.08 9.67 3.44
CA ALA A 57 -3.62 9.55 3.44
C ALA A 57 -2.97 10.92 3.66
N ALA A 58 -1.94 10.99 4.51
CA ALA A 58 -1.11 12.19 4.67
C ALA A 58 -0.12 12.33 3.52
N LEU A 59 0.49 11.21 3.09
CA LEU A 59 1.45 11.15 2.00
C LEU A 59 1.10 10.02 1.03
N ARG A 60 1.37 10.24 -0.26
CA ARG A 60 1.61 9.20 -1.26
C ARG A 60 3.10 9.10 -1.53
N ILE A 61 3.67 7.91 -1.42
CA ILE A 61 5.09 7.61 -1.56
C ILE A 61 5.24 6.61 -2.71
N SER A 62 5.95 6.96 -3.77
CA SER A 62 6.07 6.09 -4.95
C SER A 62 7.45 6.15 -5.58
N SER A 63 7.91 5.02 -6.12
CA SER A 63 9.14 4.93 -6.91
C SER A 63 8.82 4.61 -8.37
N GLU A 64 8.86 5.62 -9.25
CA GLU A 64 8.55 5.44 -10.68
C GLU A 64 9.76 4.96 -11.50
N ARG A 65 10.96 5.15 -10.97
CA ARG A 65 12.25 4.88 -11.63
C ARG A 65 13.21 4.30 -10.61
N ASN A 66 14.24 3.59 -11.09
CA ASN A 66 15.26 3.04 -10.20
C ASN A 66 15.96 4.14 -9.41
N HIS A 67 16.24 3.85 -8.15
CA HIS A 67 16.93 4.74 -7.21
C HIS A 67 16.22 6.09 -6.95
N SER A 68 14.95 6.24 -7.34
CA SER A 68 14.20 7.48 -7.19
C SER A 68 12.91 7.25 -6.41
N VAL A 69 12.62 8.11 -5.42
CA VAL A 69 11.37 8.07 -4.65
C VAL A 69 10.73 9.45 -4.59
N GLN A 70 9.47 9.53 -5.01
CA GLN A 70 8.64 10.71 -4.89
C GLN A 70 7.73 10.61 -3.67
N LEU A 71 7.76 11.62 -2.82
CA LEU A 71 6.83 11.81 -1.70
C LEU A 71 5.94 13.01 -2.02
N THR A 72 4.64 12.79 -2.13
CA THR A 72 3.63 13.83 -2.37
C THR A 72 2.76 13.97 -1.13
N ALA A 73 2.70 15.18 -0.58
CA ALA A 73 1.77 15.52 0.50
C ALA A 73 0.35 15.66 -0.04
N LEU A 74 -0.60 15.09 0.69
CA LEU A 74 -2.03 15.13 0.37
C LEU A 74 -2.83 15.97 1.38
N SER A 75 -2.16 16.45 2.42
CA SER A 75 -2.70 17.34 3.46
C SER A 75 -1.58 18.20 4.04
N LYS A 76 -1.93 19.29 4.74
CA LYS A 76 -0.94 20.13 5.46
C LYS A 76 -0.23 19.36 6.57
N ASN A 77 -0.89 18.38 7.16
CA ASN A 77 -0.27 17.41 8.07
C ASN A 77 0.85 16.61 7.36
N GLY A 78 0.62 16.15 6.13
CA GLY A 78 1.65 15.55 5.27
C GLY A 78 2.75 16.52 4.83
N GLU A 79 2.41 17.78 4.51
CA GLU A 79 3.39 18.82 4.15
C GLU A 79 4.40 19.06 5.29
N ASN A 80 3.97 18.97 6.55
CA ASN A 80 4.87 19.09 7.69
C ASN A 80 5.93 17.98 7.71
N ILE A 81 5.58 16.75 7.30
CA ILE A 81 6.54 15.66 7.14
C ILE A 81 7.57 16.03 6.08
N LEU A 82 7.14 16.55 4.94
CA LEU A 82 8.06 16.99 3.88
C LEU A 82 8.98 18.12 4.37
N SER A 83 8.46 19.09 5.12
CA SER A 83 9.26 20.19 5.71
C SER A 83 10.37 19.67 6.63
N ILE A 84 10.05 18.67 7.44
CA ILE A 84 11.01 18.02 8.34
C ILE A 84 12.06 17.23 7.55
N LEU A 85 11.65 16.46 6.53
CA LEU A 85 12.60 15.76 5.66
C LEU A 85 13.53 16.75 4.93
N LYS A 86 12.97 17.84 4.38
CA LYS A 86 13.73 18.92 3.70
C LYS A 86 14.79 19.53 4.60
N SER A 87 14.51 19.66 5.89
CA SER A 87 15.42 20.26 6.87
C SER A 87 16.51 19.32 7.36
N ASN A 88 16.27 18.00 7.35
CA ASN A 88 17.14 17.02 8.01
C ASN A 88 17.88 16.07 7.03
N LEU A 89 17.51 16.02 5.74
CA LEU A 89 18.12 15.13 4.75
C LEU A 89 19.12 15.78 3.79
N LYS A 90 19.37 17.10 3.89
CA LYS A 90 20.15 17.88 2.90
C LYS A 90 21.53 17.32 2.51
N GLN A 91 22.16 16.50 3.35
CA GLN A 91 23.51 15.96 3.11
C GLN A 91 23.53 14.45 2.82
N LYS A 92 22.40 13.74 2.91
CA LYS A 92 22.38 12.27 2.80
C LYS A 92 21.92 11.75 1.45
N VAL A 93 21.02 12.49 0.79
CA VAL A 93 20.35 12.07 -0.44
C VAL A 93 20.13 13.31 -1.30
N GLN A 94 20.29 13.18 -2.62
CA GLN A 94 19.95 14.28 -3.53
C GLN A 94 18.43 14.49 -3.47
N MET A 95 18.00 15.75 -3.29
CA MET A 95 16.60 16.07 -3.08
C MET A 95 16.17 17.19 -4.01
N PHE A 96 15.09 16.93 -4.76
CA PHE A 96 14.44 17.88 -5.63
C PHE A 96 13.12 18.29 -5.00
N ILE A 97 12.93 19.58 -4.80
CA ILE A 97 11.76 20.13 -4.09
C ILE A 97 10.80 20.70 -5.12
N GLN A 98 9.52 20.38 -4.95
CA GLN A 98 8.37 21.01 -5.60
C GLN A 98 7.39 21.46 -4.51
N ASP A 99 6.30 22.13 -4.89
CA ASP A 99 5.33 22.73 -3.96
C ASP A 99 4.88 21.72 -2.88
N THR A 100 4.11 20.71 -3.30
CA THR A 100 3.54 19.69 -2.41
C THR A 100 4.27 18.35 -2.49
N SER A 101 5.45 18.30 -3.12
CA SER A 101 6.21 17.06 -3.24
C SER A 101 7.72 17.24 -3.14
N ILE A 102 8.40 16.15 -2.77
CA ILE A 102 9.85 16.04 -2.87
C ILE A 102 10.20 14.75 -3.60
N ARG A 103 11.27 14.79 -4.41
CA ARG A 103 11.86 13.62 -5.02
C ARG A 103 13.25 13.40 -4.44
N LEU A 104 13.49 12.20 -3.93
CA LEU A 104 14.74 11.73 -3.37
C LEU A 104 15.42 10.82 -4.39
N GLU A 105 16.68 11.11 -4.72
CA GLU A 105 17.52 10.29 -5.59
C GLU A 105 18.64 9.64 -4.75
N PHE A 106 18.63 8.31 -4.74
CA PHE A 106 19.52 7.45 -3.98
C PHE A 106 20.75 7.07 -4.81
N PRO A 107 21.91 6.84 -4.17
CA PRO A 107 23.10 6.42 -4.89
C PRO A 107 22.91 5.02 -5.51
N HIS A 108 23.63 4.77 -6.59
CA HIS A 108 23.74 3.42 -7.14
C HIS A 108 24.61 2.56 -6.23
N PHE A 109 24.31 1.26 -6.13
CA PHE A 109 25.16 0.33 -5.40
C PHE A 109 26.54 0.24 -6.07
N GLN A 110 27.60 0.27 -5.24
CA GLN A 110 28.95 0.00 -5.74
C GLN A 110 29.07 -1.49 -6.09
N LYS A 111 29.59 -1.80 -7.28
CA LYS A 111 29.63 -3.18 -7.82
C LYS A 111 30.49 -4.16 -7.02
N ASN A 112 31.40 -3.68 -6.18
CA ASN A 112 32.38 -4.50 -5.46
C ASN A 112 32.11 -4.56 -3.95
N LEU A 113 30.88 -4.28 -3.53
CA LEU A 113 30.48 -4.48 -2.14
C LEU A 113 30.22 -5.96 -1.89
N ASP A 114 30.65 -6.42 -0.73
CA ASP A 114 30.21 -7.69 -0.15
C ASP A 114 28.68 -7.68 0.03
N GLU A 115 28.02 -8.84 -0.16
CA GLU A 115 26.55 -8.93 -0.21
C GLU A 115 25.89 -8.48 1.10
N ASP A 116 26.49 -8.76 2.26
CA ASP A 116 25.97 -8.27 3.54
C ASP A 116 26.01 -6.72 3.59
N LYS A 117 27.10 -6.13 3.12
CA LYS A 117 27.23 -4.66 3.03
C LYS A 117 26.27 -4.05 2.01
N LYS A 118 25.98 -4.76 0.92
CA LYS A 118 25.00 -4.35 -0.10
C LYS A 118 23.59 -4.24 0.50
N ILE A 119 23.19 -5.18 1.37
CA ILE A 119 21.88 -5.15 2.06
C ILE A 119 21.73 -3.93 3.00
N PHE A 120 22.81 -3.51 3.67
CA PHE A 120 22.80 -2.33 4.54
C PHE A 120 23.02 -1.00 3.80
N SER A 121 23.26 -1.04 2.49
CA SER A 121 23.52 0.16 1.71
C SER A 121 22.27 1.04 1.58
N LEU A 122 22.51 2.34 1.50
CA LEU A 122 21.47 3.35 1.37
C LEU A 122 20.66 3.11 0.08
N SER A 123 19.34 2.95 0.21
CA SER A 123 18.43 2.56 -0.86
C SER A 123 17.09 3.28 -0.76
N ILE A 124 16.23 3.07 -1.77
CA ILE A 124 14.88 3.63 -1.80
C ILE A 124 14.02 3.29 -0.57
N PHE A 125 14.30 2.16 0.10
CA PHE A 125 13.62 1.75 1.34
C PHE A 125 13.94 2.67 2.53
N ASP A 126 15.10 3.34 2.53
CA ASP A 126 15.47 4.28 3.59
C ASP A 126 14.54 5.49 3.65
N THR A 127 13.77 5.76 2.59
CA THR A 127 12.67 6.74 2.63
C THR A 127 11.73 6.51 3.82
N PHE A 128 11.29 5.26 4.02
CA PHE A 128 10.42 4.92 5.14
C PHE A 128 11.15 5.04 6.48
N ARG A 129 12.41 4.58 6.54
CA ARG A 129 13.25 4.66 7.74
C ARG A 129 13.50 6.10 8.18
N PHE A 130 13.67 7.04 7.25
CA PHE A 130 13.82 8.45 7.56
C PHE A 130 12.57 9.01 8.24
N ILE A 131 11.38 8.71 7.71
CA ILE A 131 10.12 9.15 8.33
C ILE A 131 9.97 8.54 9.73
N MET A 132 10.21 7.24 9.87
CA MET A 132 10.16 6.53 11.15
C MET A 132 11.22 7.01 12.17
N LYS A 133 12.37 7.49 11.71
CA LYS A 133 13.43 8.06 12.57
C LYS A 133 12.99 9.41 13.14
N PHE A 134 12.42 10.28 12.30
CA PHE A 134 12.09 11.65 12.70
C PHE A 134 10.81 11.77 13.51
N PHE A 135 9.88 10.82 13.37
CA PHE A 135 8.60 10.82 14.08
C PHE A 135 8.50 9.64 15.04
N LYS A 136 8.30 9.91 16.33
CA LYS A 136 8.21 8.89 17.39
C LYS A 136 6.80 8.73 17.91
N ASN A 137 6.42 7.47 18.09
CA ASN A 137 5.21 7.03 18.77
C ASN A 137 5.53 6.68 20.24
N ARG A 138 5.63 7.70 21.11
CA ARG A 138 6.07 7.51 22.51
C ARG A 138 5.09 6.67 23.34
N ASN A 139 3.81 6.84 23.07
CA ASN A 139 2.73 6.12 23.75
C ASN A 139 2.54 4.68 23.23
N LYS A 140 3.42 4.21 22.32
CA LYS A 140 3.39 2.87 21.73
C LYS A 140 2.01 2.46 21.18
N VAL A 141 1.25 3.44 20.67
CA VAL A 141 -0.08 3.18 20.10
C VAL A 141 0.09 2.33 18.85
N GLN A 142 -0.62 1.21 18.76
CA GLN A 142 -0.53 0.33 17.59
C GLN A 142 -0.93 1.09 16.32
N LYS A 143 -0.25 0.80 15.21
CA LYS A 143 -0.54 1.42 13.89
C LYS A 143 -0.48 2.96 13.90
N ALA A 144 0.22 3.58 14.86
CA ALA A 144 0.35 5.05 14.96
C ALA A 144 0.97 5.69 13.71
N MET A 145 1.92 4.99 13.09
CA MET A 145 2.47 5.33 11.77
C MET A 145 2.25 4.11 10.88
N PHE A 146 1.18 4.16 10.08
CA PHE A 146 0.80 3.05 9.22
C PHE A 146 1.10 3.39 7.77
N PHE A 147 1.98 2.60 7.16
CA PHE A 147 2.20 2.62 5.71
C PHE A 147 1.48 1.43 5.10
N GLY A 148 0.54 1.68 4.19
CA GLY A 148 -0.16 0.63 3.45
C GLY A 148 -0.02 0.85 1.95
N GLY A 149 0.23 -0.22 1.20
CA GLY A 149 0.50 -0.08 -0.23
C GLY A 149 0.97 -1.35 -0.90
N LEU A 150 1.71 -1.17 -1.99
CA LEU A 150 2.16 -2.19 -2.92
C LEU A 150 3.67 -2.07 -3.15
N PHE A 151 4.38 -3.18 -3.00
CA PHE A 151 5.65 -3.42 -3.69
C PHE A 151 5.34 -4.17 -4.99
N SER A 152 5.74 -3.62 -6.14
CA SER A 152 5.54 -4.31 -7.42
C SER A 152 6.70 -5.25 -7.72
N TYR A 153 6.47 -6.20 -8.62
CA TYR A 153 7.50 -7.14 -9.04
C TYR A 153 8.76 -6.44 -9.59
N ASP A 154 8.57 -5.37 -10.36
CA ASP A 154 9.66 -4.66 -11.03
C ASP A 154 10.60 -3.91 -10.05
N LEU A 155 10.22 -3.81 -8.76
CA LEU A 155 11.08 -3.28 -7.70
C LEU A 155 12.45 -3.97 -7.65
N ILE A 156 12.49 -5.27 -7.92
CA ILE A 156 13.72 -6.07 -7.88
C ILE A 156 14.79 -5.54 -8.84
N SER A 157 14.41 -4.84 -9.91
CA SER A 157 15.36 -4.20 -10.84
C SER A 157 16.18 -3.05 -10.22
N ASN A 158 15.86 -2.61 -9.00
CA ASN A 158 16.68 -1.68 -8.23
C ASN A 158 17.91 -2.36 -7.61
N PHE A 159 17.86 -3.69 -7.44
CA PHE A 159 18.84 -4.46 -6.67
C PHE A 159 19.55 -5.51 -7.51
N GLU A 160 18.88 -6.03 -8.54
CA GLU A 160 19.38 -7.04 -9.45
C GLU A 160 19.45 -6.57 -10.91
N LEU A 161 20.42 -7.09 -11.65
CA LEU A 161 20.59 -6.79 -13.06
C LEU A 161 19.56 -7.57 -13.88
N LEU A 162 18.59 -6.85 -14.44
CA LEU A 162 17.56 -7.41 -15.29
C LEU A 162 17.56 -6.77 -16.67
N PRO A 163 17.12 -7.49 -17.72
CA PRO A 163 16.96 -6.90 -19.04
C PRO A 163 15.96 -5.75 -19.01
N LYS A 164 16.20 -4.71 -19.82
CA LYS A 164 15.28 -3.58 -19.92
C LYS A 164 13.99 -4.02 -20.63
N LEU A 165 12.86 -3.87 -19.95
CA LEU A 165 11.53 -4.17 -20.47
C LEU A 165 10.76 -2.87 -20.78
N LYS A 166 9.85 -2.93 -21.76
CA LYS A 166 8.95 -1.82 -22.05
C LYS A 166 7.85 -1.74 -20.99
N LYS A 167 7.76 -0.60 -20.29
CA LYS A 167 6.69 -0.33 -19.32
C LYS A 167 5.36 -0.15 -20.07
N THR A 168 4.37 -0.99 -19.74
CA THR A 168 3.02 -0.96 -20.34
C THR A 168 1.93 -0.53 -19.35
N GLN A 169 2.27 -0.44 -18.07
CA GLN A 169 1.34 -0.12 -16.98
C GLN A 169 1.84 1.11 -16.22
N LYS A 170 0.91 1.86 -15.60
CA LYS A 170 1.25 3.01 -14.75
C LYS A 170 1.72 2.62 -13.34
N CYS A 171 1.80 1.32 -13.03
CA CYS A 171 2.24 0.85 -11.72
C CYS A 171 3.72 1.24 -11.48
N PRO A 172 4.05 1.89 -10.35
CA PRO A 172 5.44 2.15 -9.96
C PRO A 172 6.13 0.88 -9.40
N HIS A 173 7.44 0.95 -9.14
CA HIS A 173 8.18 -0.07 -8.39
C HIS A 173 7.60 -0.28 -6.98
N PHE A 174 7.12 0.79 -6.35
CA PHE A 174 6.26 0.69 -5.19
C PHE A 174 5.32 1.90 -5.10
N CYS A 175 4.17 1.73 -4.44
CA CYS A 175 3.22 2.80 -4.12
C CYS A 175 2.66 2.59 -2.71
N PHE A 176 2.93 3.50 -1.79
CA PHE A 176 2.48 3.44 -0.40
C PHE A 176 1.79 4.72 0.02
N TYR A 177 0.84 4.57 0.93
CA TYR A 177 0.17 5.66 1.61
C TYR A 177 0.57 5.67 3.08
N LEU A 178 0.99 6.82 3.58
CA LEU A 178 1.07 7.04 5.02
C LEU A 178 -0.31 7.50 5.49
N ALA A 179 -0.94 6.73 6.38
CA ALA A 179 -2.29 7.03 6.82
C ALA A 179 -2.35 8.30 7.71
N GLU A 180 -3.31 9.18 7.40
CA GLU A 180 -3.75 10.26 8.28
C GLU A 180 -4.96 9.84 9.12
N THR A 181 -5.92 9.17 8.47
CA THR A 181 -7.11 8.59 9.12
C THR A 181 -7.20 7.11 8.80
N LEU A 182 -7.13 6.28 9.84
CA LEU A 182 -7.34 4.84 9.78
C LEU A 182 -8.71 4.48 10.36
N LEU A 183 -9.38 3.53 9.72
CA LEU A 183 -10.47 2.78 10.33
C LEU A 183 -9.98 1.35 10.58
N ILE A 184 -10.09 0.88 11.81
CA ILE A 184 -9.64 -0.45 12.22
C ILE A 184 -10.87 -1.19 12.74
N VAL A 185 -11.20 -2.32 12.12
CA VAL A 185 -12.33 -3.16 12.48
C VAL A 185 -11.79 -4.48 12.99
N ASP A 186 -12.06 -4.79 14.26
CA ASP A 186 -11.77 -6.08 14.89
C ASP A 186 -13.07 -6.90 14.84
N HIS A 187 -13.12 -7.88 13.93
CA HIS A 187 -14.31 -8.68 13.66
C HIS A 187 -14.58 -9.69 14.77
N GLN A 188 -13.54 -10.16 15.46
CA GLN A 188 -13.66 -11.07 16.59
C GLN A 188 -14.31 -10.38 17.78
N LYS A 189 -13.85 -9.16 18.12
CA LYS A 189 -14.41 -8.36 19.21
C LYS A 189 -15.63 -7.54 18.80
N LYS A 190 -15.96 -7.50 17.50
CA LYS A 190 -17.01 -6.66 16.90
C LYS A 190 -16.85 -5.19 17.30
N THR A 191 -15.61 -4.68 17.18
CA THR A 191 -15.30 -3.27 17.50
C THR A 191 -14.79 -2.53 16.28
N CYS A 192 -15.00 -1.22 16.26
CA CYS A 192 -14.53 -0.34 15.21
C CYS A 192 -13.87 0.90 15.84
N LEU A 193 -12.65 1.20 15.40
CA LEU A 193 -11.82 2.27 15.91
C LEU A 193 -11.42 3.21 14.77
N ILE A 194 -11.72 4.50 14.94
CA ILE A 194 -11.15 5.57 14.13
C ILE A 194 -9.87 6.02 14.81
N GLN A 195 -8.75 5.96 14.09
CA GLN A 195 -7.46 6.44 14.56
C GLN A 195 -6.92 7.50 13.62
N ASN A 196 -6.70 8.69 14.15
CA ASN A 196 -6.09 9.79 13.43
C ASN A 196 -4.63 10.02 13.87
N SER A 197 -3.73 10.18 12.91
CA SER A 197 -2.30 10.40 13.13
C SER A 197 -1.90 11.82 12.72
N LEU A 198 -1.55 12.63 13.71
CA LEU A 198 -1.07 14.00 13.53
C LEU A 198 0.46 14.06 13.62
N PHE A 199 1.06 14.44 12.51
CA PHE A 199 2.49 14.66 12.32
C PHE A 199 2.87 16.14 12.43
N THR A 200 1.98 17.00 12.93
CA THR A 200 2.18 18.44 13.08
C THR A 200 1.68 18.95 14.43
N LYS A 201 2.25 20.06 14.91
CA LYS A 201 1.77 20.80 16.09
C LYS A 201 0.80 21.93 15.72
N ASN A 202 0.46 22.08 14.45
CA ASN A 202 -0.47 23.11 13.98
C ASN A 202 -1.89 22.84 14.54
N SER A 203 -2.42 23.79 15.31
CA SER A 203 -3.74 23.69 15.94
C SER A 203 -4.89 23.60 14.93
N HIS A 204 -4.80 24.30 13.79
CA HIS A 204 -5.80 24.22 12.71
C HIS A 204 -5.86 22.82 12.11
N GLU A 205 -4.71 22.17 11.88
CA GLU A 205 -4.68 20.80 11.39
C GLU A 205 -5.20 19.81 12.43
N GLN A 206 -4.89 20.01 13.71
CA GLN A 206 -5.50 19.22 14.78
C GLN A 206 -7.03 19.33 14.76
N MET A 207 -7.57 20.54 14.69
CA MET A 207 -9.02 20.75 14.62
C MET A 207 -9.65 20.12 13.36
N ARG A 208 -8.99 20.23 12.20
CA ARG A 208 -9.45 19.62 10.93
C ARG A 208 -9.52 18.11 11.05
N VAL A 209 -8.46 17.48 11.53
CA VAL A 209 -8.37 16.01 11.65
C VAL A 209 -9.36 15.48 12.70
N GLU A 210 -9.51 16.15 13.84
CA GLU A 210 -10.53 15.79 14.83
C GLU A 210 -11.96 15.93 14.30
N LYS A 211 -12.24 16.99 13.53
CA LYS A 211 -13.52 17.19 12.86
C LYS A 211 -13.78 16.06 11.87
N ARG A 212 -12.80 15.69 11.05
CA ARG A 212 -12.88 14.57 10.11
C ARG A 212 -13.20 13.24 10.82
N GLY A 213 -12.55 12.96 11.95
CA GLY A 213 -12.87 11.79 12.78
C GLY A 213 -14.33 11.79 13.28
N ARG A 214 -14.84 12.95 13.72
CA ARG A 214 -16.26 13.11 14.11
C ARG A 214 -17.23 12.93 12.93
N GLU A 215 -16.88 13.42 11.74
CA GLU A 215 -17.69 13.24 10.53
C GLU A 215 -17.78 11.76 10.14
N ILE A 216 -16.66 11.03 10.17
CA ILE A 216 -16.65 9.59 9.88
C ILE A 216 -17.49 8.83 10.92
N GLN A 217 -17.35 9.18 12.20
CA GLN A 217 -18.15 8.59 13.28
C GLN A 217 -19.66 8.76 12.99
N LYS A 218 -20.09 9.98 12.66
CA LYS A 218 -21.50 10.28 12.31
C LYS A 218 -21.96 9.54 11.04
N LYS A 219 -21.12 9.45 10.02
CA LYS A 219 -21.43 8.68 8.79
C LYS A 219 -21.67 7.21 9.11
N LEU A 220 -20.86 6.63 10.01
CA LEU A 220 -21.02 5.24 10.43
C LEU A 220 -22.26 5.00 11.30
N GLU A 221 -22.83 6.04 11.91
CA GLU A 221 -24.11 5.94 12.64
C GLU A 221 -25.32 5.92 11.70
N ALA A 222 -25.20 6.55 10.53
CA ALA A 222 -26.23 6.60 9.49
C ALA A 222 -26.38 5.26 8.74
N SER A 223 -27.44 5.17 7.93
CA SER A 223 -27.63 4.06 7.00
C SER A 223 -26.53 4.06 5.94
N LEU A 224 -25.83 2.92 5.79
CA LEU A 224 -24.73 2.81 4.84
C LEU A 224 -25.25 2.80 3.40
N ASN A 225 -24.48 3.43 2.50
CA ASN A 225 -24.80 3.46 1.08
C ASN A 225 -24.51 2.10 0.46
N SER A 226 -25.46 1.59 -0.33
CA SER A 226 -25.22 0.40 -1.13
C SER A 226 -24.11 0.64 -2.15
N ILE A 227 -23.38 -0.42 -2.48
CA ILE A 227 -22.40 -0.38 -3.56
C ILE A 227 -23.17 -0.25 -4.87
N PRO A 228 -22.79 0.68 -5.77
CA PRO A 228 -23.51 0.91 -7.01
C PRO A 228 -23.70 -0.39 -7.80
N VAL A 229 -24.93 -0.63 -8.25
CA VAL A 229 -25.29 -1.83 -9.00
C VAL A 229 -24.51 -1.86 -10.32
N ARG A 230 -24.05 -3.06 -10.69
CA ARG A 230 -23.30 -3.32 -11.93
C ARG A 230 -24.06 -2.74 -13.13
N GLN A 231 -23.38 -1.90 -13.92
CA GLN A 231 -23.79 -1.68 -15.30
C GLN A 231 -23.39 -2.91 -16.12
N GLU A 232 -24.34 -3.55 -16.78
CA GLU A 232 -24.03 -4.63 -17.73
C GLU A 232 -23.11 -4.10 -18.82
N VAL A 233 -21.89 -4.64 -18.87
CA VAL A 233 -21.01 -4.41 -20.02
C VAL A 233 -21.50 -5.31 -21.15
N LYS A 234 -22.36 -4.76 -22.01
CA LYS A 234 -22.75 -5.42 -23.27
C LYS A 234 -21.48 -5.76 -24.06
N ASN A 235 -21.37 -7.00 -24.52
CA ASN A 235 -20.24 -7.51 -25.33
C ASN A 235 -18.85 -7.44 -24.64
N SER A 236 -18.73 -7.91 -23.40
CA SER A 236 -17.41 -8.09 -22.77
C SER A 236 -16.72 -9.36 -23.30
N MET A 237 -15.85 -9.21 -24.31
CA MET A 237 -14.97 -10.31 -24.74
C MET A 237 -13.73 -10.39 -23.84
N LEU A 238 -13.47 -11.59 -23.31
CA LEU A 238 -12.20 -11.93 -22.69
C LEU A 238 -11.10 -11.90 -23.76
N THR A 239 -10.04 -11.16 -23.50
CA THR A 239 -8.85 -11.16 -24.37
C THR A 239 -7.62 -11.57 -23.57
N ALA A 240 -6.62 -12.13 -24.25
CA ALA A 240 -5.34 -12.51 -23.66
C ALA A 240 -4.21 -11.87 -24.46
N ASN A 241 -3.07 -11.57 -23.80
CA ASN A 241 -1.90 -11.04 -24.51
C ASN A 241 -1.18 -12.07 -25.39
N MET A 242 -1.50 -13.35 -25.25
CA MET A 242 -0.95 -14.44 -26.04
C MET A 242 -1.90 -15.65 -26.05
N SER A 243 -1.82 -16.47 -27.10
CA SER A 243 -2.59 -17.71 -27.22
C SER A 243 -2.01 -18.85 -26.37
N ASP A 244 -2.76 -19.95 -26.26
CA ASP A 244 -2.32 -21.18 -25.59
C ASP A 244 -1.09 -21.79 -26.29
N GLU A 245 -1.03 -21.76 -27.62
CA GLU A 245 0.09 -22.28 -28.41
C GLU A 245 1.36 -21.45 -28.18
N GLN A 246 1.22 -20.12 -28.15
CA GLN A 246 2.33 -19.20 -27.86
C GLN A 246 2.86 -19.44 -26.44
N TYR A 247 1.96 -19.59 -25.46
CA TYR A 247 2.36 -19.88 -24.09
C TYR A 247 3.06 -21.25 -23.97
N CYS A 248 2.51 -22.30 -24.60
CA CYS A 248 3.13 -23.62 -24.65
C CYS A 248 4.53 -23.59 -25.28
N SER A 249 4.75 -22.77 -26.31
CA SER A 249 6.08 -22.58 -26.91
C SER A 249 7.08 -21.97 -25.92
N ILE A 250 6.64 -21.00 -25.10
CA ILE A 250 7.45 -20.44 -24.02
C ILE A 250 7.81 -21.54 -23.00
N ILE A 251 6.84 -22.35 -22.58
CA ILE A 251 7.10 -23.47 -21.65
C ILE A 251 8.15 -24.44 -22.19
N LYS A 252 8.02 -24.85 -23.46
CA LYS A 252 8.99 -25.77 -24.11
C LYS A 252 10.41 -25.19 -24.11
N LYS A 253 10.56 -23.89 -24.38
CA LYS A 253 11.87 -23.20 -24.32
C LYS A 253 12.44 -23.20 -22.90
N LEU A 254 11.63 -22.90 -21.89
CA LEU A 254 12.07 -22.91 -20.50
C LEU A 254 12.45 -24.30 -20.00
N GLN A 255 11.76 -25.36 -20.45
CA GLN A 255 12.13 -26.74 -20.14
C GLN A 255 13.49 -27.16 -20.72
N ILE A 256 13.93 -26.55 -21.83
CA ILE A 256 15.29 -26.78 -22.35
C ILE A 256 16.32 -26.18 -21.39
N LEU A 257 16.07 -24.99 -20.85
CA LEU A 257 16.96 -24.36 -19.85
C LEU A 257 17.03 -25.18 -18.55
N ILE A 258 15.91 -25.78 -18.14
CA ILE A 258 15.88 -26.71 -17.00
C ILE A 258 16.78 -27.93 -17.27
N ARG A 259 16.65 -28.55 -18.45
CA ARG A 259 17.50 -29.72 -18.82
C ARG A 259 18.98 -29.38 -18.93
N LYS A 260 19.32 -28.13 -19.28
CA LYS A 260 20.69 -27.63 -19.31
C LYS A 260 21.26 -27.31 -17.92
N GLY A 261 20.43 -27.31 -16.88
CA GLY A 261 20.84 -26.96 -15.52
C GLY A 261 20.97 -25.45 -15.27
N GLU A 262 20.41 -24.60 -16.13
CA GLU A 262 20.45 -23.14 -15.93
C GLU A 262 19.44 -22.68 -14.85
N ILE A 263 18.31 -23.39 -14.72
CA ILE A 263 17.25 -23.12 -13.73
C ILE A 263 16.63 -24.44 -13.26
N PHE A 264 16.13 -24.48 -12.02
CA PHE A 264 15.40 -25.65 -11.51
C PHE A 264 13.89 -25.57 -11.79
N GLN A 265 13.33 -24.39 -11.57
CA GLN A 265 11.92 -24.07 -11.80
C GLN A 265 11.81 -22.60 -12.20
N VAL A 266 10.80 -22.29 -13.02
CA VAL A 266 10.43 -20.92 -13.40
C VAL A 266 8.91 -20.82 -13.50
N VAL A 267 8.37 -19.66 -13.11
CA VAL A 267 6.93 -19.41 -13.10
C VAL A 267 6.58 -18.35 -14.17
N PRO A 268 6.47 -18.75 -15.45
CA PRO A 268 5.99 -17.84 -16.48
C PRO A 268 4.53 -17.48 -16.25
N SER A 269 4.10 -16.33 -16.77
CA SER A 269 2.72 -15.87 -16.67
C SER A 269 2.22 -15.30 -17.99
N ARG A 270 0.89 -15.18 -18.10
CA ARG A 270 0.20 -14.50 -19.20
C ARG A 270 -0.90 -13.60 -18.63
N LYS A 271 -1.31 -12.61 -19.41
CA LYS A 271 -2.26 -11.58 -18.98
C LYS A 271 -3.59 -11.75 -19.70
N PHE A 272 -4.66 -11.74 -18.91
CA PHE A 272 -6.04 -11.68 -19.39
C PHE A 272 -6.62 -10.28 -19.15
N PHE A 273 -7.49 -9.84 -20.03
CA PHE A 273 -8.11 -8.51 -19.96
C PHE A 273 -9.63 -8.63 -20.13
N LEU A 274 -10.34 -7.97 -19.22
CA LEU A 274 -11.79 -7.79 -19.24
C LEU A 274 -12.12 -6.35 -18.82
N PRO A 275 -13.09 -5.69 -19.47
CA PRO A 275 -13.58 -4.40 -19.00
C PRO A 275 -14.15 -4.51 -17.58
N CYS A 276 -13.77 -3.58 -16.69
CA CYS A 276 -14.23 -3.55 -15.31
C CYS A 276 -14.65 -2.11 -14.92
N SER A 277 -15.93 -1.80 -15.08
CA SER A 277 -16.48 -0.45 -14.80
C SER A 277 -16.66 -0.17 -13.31
N ASN A 278 -16.91 -1.20 -12.50
CA ASN A 278 -17.05 -1.09 -11.05
C ASN A 278 -16.13 -2.10 -10.33
N PRO A 279 -14.85 -1.74 -10.11
CA PRO A 279 -13.88 -2.60 -9.43
C PRO A 279 -14.31 -3.03 -8.03
N LEU A 280 -14.98 -2.16 -7.26
CA LEU A 280 -15.37 -2.48 -5.88
C LEU A 280 -16.49 -3.53 -5.84
N SER A 281 -17.44 -3.48 -6.79
CA SER A 281 -18.45 -4.53 -6.95
C SER A 281 -17.81 -5.86 -7.38
N ALA A 282 -16.83 -5.83 -8.28
CA ALA A 282 -16.08 -7.02 -8.67
C ALA A 282 -15.31 -7.62 -7.50
N TYR A 283 -14.65 -6.78 -6.70
CA TYR A 283 -13.98 -7.19 -5.46
C TYR A 283 -14.94 -7.81 -4.44
N GLN A 284 -16.11 -7.21 -4.20
CA GLN A 284 -17.12 -7.77 -3.30
C GLN A 284 -17.55 -9.18 -3.75
N LYS A 285 -17.71 -9.39 -5.06
CA LYS A 285 -18.04 -10.70 -5.61
C LYS A 285 -16.89 -11.69 -5.45
N LEU A 286 -15.64 -11.25 -5.66
CA LEU A 286 -14.45 -12.06 -5.41
C LEU A 286 -14.35 -12.49 -3.94
N LYS A 287 -14.56 -11.57 -3.00
CA LYS A 287 -14.58 -11.87 -1.55
C LYS A 287 -15.62 -12.93 -1.21
N LYS A 288 -16.83 -12.85 -1.80
CA LYS A 288 -17.91 -13.82 -1.58
C LYS A 288 -17.61 -15.18 -2.20
N SER A 289 -17.04 -15.22 -3.41
CA SER A 289 -16.80 -16.48 -4.12
C SER A 289 -15.53 -17.18 -3.67
N ASN A 290 -14.47 -16.43 -3.37
CA ASN A 290 -13.13 -16.94 -3.04
C ASN A 290 -12.54 -16.21 -1.82
N PRO A 291 -13.19 -16.33 -0.63
CA PRO A 291 -12.65 -15.76 0.59
C PRO A 291 -11.26 -16.35 0.86
N SER A 292 -10.29 -15.46 1.06
CA SER A 292 -8.88 -15.78 1.22
C SER A 292 -8.30 -15.05 2.44
N PRO A 293 -7.23 -15.57 3.07
CA PRO A 293 -6.64 -14.98 4.26
C PRO A 293 -6.14 -13.54 4.07
N TYR A 294 -5.78 -13.14 2.85
CA TYR A 294 -5.35 -11.78 2.53
C TYR A 294 -6.16 -11.21 1.38
N MET A 295 -7.10 -10.32 1.67
CA MET A 295 -7.87 -9.61 0.65
C MET A 295 -7.54 -8.13 0.69
N PHE A 296 -7.53 -7.49 -0.47
CA PHE A 296 -7.15 -6.09 -0.58
C PHE A 296 -7.91 -5.38 -1.69
N PHE A 297 -8.15 -4.09 -1.47
CA PHE A 297 -8.67 -3.16 -2.45
C PHE A 297 -7.93 -1.82 -2.31
N MET A 298 -7.10 -1.48 -3.29
CA MET A 298 -6.30 -0.27 -3.35
C MET A 298 -6.79 0.61 -4.48
N GLN A 299 -7.14 1.87 -4.18
CA GLN A 299 -7.61 2.85 -5.15
C GLN A 299 -6.61 4.00 -5.26
N ASP A 300 -5.62 3.85 -6.14
CA ASP A 300 -4.65 4.91 -6.45
C ASP A 300 -5.20 5.91 -7.48
N LYS A 301 -4.51 7.04 -7.63
CA LYS A 301 -4.80 8.00 -8.72
C LYS A 301 -4.68 7.37 -10.11
N ASP A 302 -3.73 6.45 -10.29
CA ASP A 302 -3.38 5.93 -11.62
C ASP A 302 -3.99 4.55 -11.92
N PHE A 303 -4.37 3.80 -10.90
CA PHE A 303 -4.91 2.45 -11.03
C PHE A 303 -5.77 2.05 -9.83
N THR A 304 -6.59 1.03 -10.02
CA THR A 304 -7.24 0.28 -8.93
C THR A 304 -6.70 -1.14 -8.96
N LEU A 305 -6.26 -1.64 -7.81
CA LEU A 305 -5.74 -2.99 -7.64
C LEU A 305 -6.56 -3.69 -6.55
N PHE A 306 -7.09 -4.87 -6.84
CA PHE A 306 -7.80 -5.67 -5.86
C PHE A 306 -7.52 -7.16 -6.05
N GLY A 307 -7.69 -7.94 -4.99
CA GLY A 307 -7.42 -9.37 -5.04
C GLY A 307 -7.74 -10.10 -3.74
N ALA A 308 -7.63 -11.42 -3.81
CA ALA A 308 -7.77 -12.36 -2.72
C ALA A 308 -6.61 -13.35 -2.83
N SER A 309 -5.60 -13.20 -1.98
CA SER A 309 -4.38 -14.02 -1.98
C SER A 309 -4.50 -15.14 -0.93
N PRO A 310 -4.26 -16.40 -1.32
CA PRO A 310 -4.23 -17.52 -0.39
C PRO A 310 -2.96 -17.57 0.47
N GLU A 311 -1.90 -16.89 0.04
CA GLU A 311 -0.57 -16.99 0.65
C GLU A 311 -0.07 -15.64 1.17
N SER A 312 0.67 -15.71 2.28
CA SER A 312 1.53 -14.62 2.74
C SER A 312 2.82 -14.65 1.94
N SER A 313 3.30 -13.49 1.53
CA SER A 313 4.64 -13.39 0.93
C SER A 313 5.74 -13.29 1.97
N LEU A 314 5.51 -12.53 3.04
CA LEU A 314 6.44 -12.28 4.14
C LEU A 314 5.66 -11.67 5.30
N LYS A 315 5.80 -12.23 6.48
CA LYS A 315 5.25 -11.68 7.72
C LYS A 315 6.37 -11.53 8.75
N TYR A 316 6.37 -10.41 9.46
CA TYR A 316 7.35 -10.14 10.50
C TYR A 316 6.64 -9.68 11.77
N ASP A 317 6.94 -10.33 12.88
CA ASP A 317 6.50 -9.91 14.22
C ASP A 317 7.65 -9.17 14.93
N ASP A 318 7.44 -7.91 15.27
CA ASP A 318 8.47 -7.08 15.90
C ASP A 318 8.80 -7.50 17.34
N THR A 319 7.83 -8.11 18.04
CA THR A 319 7.98 -8.54 19.43
C THR A 319 8.80 -9.82 19.51
N THR A 320 8.46 -10.82 18.70
CA THR A 320 9.17 -12.10 18.68
C THR A 320 10.38 -12.10 17.74
N ARG A 321 10.48 -11.08 16.86
CA ARG A 321 11.46 -10.97 15.78
C ARG A 321 11.41 -12.13 14.79
N GLN A 322 10.29 -12.83 14.71
CA GLN A 322 10.10 -13.95 13.80
C GLN A 322 9.73 -13.46 12.41
N VAL A 323 10.32 -14.12 11.41
CA VAL A 323 9.98 -13.98 9.99
C VAL A 323 9.26 -15.25 9.58
N GLU A 324 8.03 -15.10 9.09
CA GLU A 324 7.15 -16.18 8.60
C GLU A 324 6.86 -16.01 7.11
#